data_AF-A0A847CYX6-F1
#
_entry.id   AF-A0A847CYX6-F1
#
_cell.length_a   1.000
_cell.length_b   1.000
_cell.length_c   1.000
_cell.angle_alpha   90.00
_cell.angle_beta   90.00
_cell.angle_gamma   90.00
#
_symmetry.space_group_name_H-M   'P 1'
#
loop_
_entity.id
_entity.type
_entity.pdbx_description
1 polymer ?
#
loop_
_entity_poly.entity_id
_entity_poly.type
_entity_poly.pdbx_seq_one_letter_code
_entity_poly.pdbx_strand_id
1 'polypeptide(L)'
;MQKKLWLMIEILLGIALLVLLIWFGIRKIEDYRYIKAQNEFKNSMSIVELDSDLDEENIIPIEEVEENKELEEKLQEAAKAKVEELKAEYPSIVGIIEIPKTEILYPIVQGNDNQFYLDHDKEGNYHAFGEVFLDSRNTSSFTDKNSVVYGHNVRSAKTIFNELLQYENEDFFNNHKEIRIYTQEGLKTYEVISVFKAKPEEPYRE
;
A
#
# COMPACT_ATOMS: atom_id res chain seq x y z
N MET A 1 16.46 -52.73 -20.89
CA MET A 1 15.52 -51.63 -21.19
C MET A 1 15.07 -50.91 -19.92
N GLN A 2 14.58 -51.62 -18.90
CA GLN A 2 14.09 -51.03 -17.63
C GLN A 2 15.13 -50.18 -16.86
N LYS A 3 16.40 -50.60 -16.75
CA LYS A 3 17.44 -49.80 -16.06
C LYS A 3 17.73 -48.44 -16.71
N LYS A 4 17.71 -48.38 -18.05
CA LYS A 4 17.90 -47.13 -18.81
C LYS A 4 16.70 -46.20 -18.65
N LEU A 5 15.48 -46.76 -18.58
CA LEU A 5 14.26 -46.01 -18.33
C LEU A 5 14.26 -45.40 -16.91
N TRP A 6 14.69 -46.15 -15.89
CA TRP A 6 14.72 -45.66 -14.51
C TRP A 6 15.75 -44.54 -14.30
N LEU A 7 16.96 -44.70 -14.87
CA LEU A 7 17.98 -43.65 -14.86
C LEU A 7 17.49 -42.36 -15.54
N MET A 8 16.74 -42.48 -16.64
CA MET A 8 16.16 -41.32 -17.33
C MET A 8 15.12 -40.60 -16.45
N ILE A 9 14.31 -41.34 -15.69
CA ILE A 9 13.34 -40.77 -14.75
C ILE A 9 14.07 -40.01 -13.63
N GLU A 10 15.13 -40.57 -13.06
CA GLU A 10 15.92 -39.88 -12.01
C GLU A 10 16.54 -38.57 -12.52
N ILE A 11 17.09 -38.57 -13.74
CA ILE A 11 17.64 -37.37 -14.37
C ILE A 11 16.53 -36.32 -14.56
N LEU A 12 15.35 -36.72 -15.05
CA LEU A 12 14.22 -35.80 -15.22
C LEU A 12 13.72 -35.23 -13.89
N LEU A 13 13.68 -36.03 -12.83
CA LEU A 13 13.33 -35.57 -11.48
C LEU A 13 14.37 -34.58 -10.95
N GLY A 14 15.66 -34.84 -11.17
CA GLY A 14 16.74 -33.92 -10.80
C GLY A 14 16.66 -32.57 -11.52
N ILE A 15 16.36 -32.59 -12.83
CA ILE A 15 16.14 -31.37 -13.62
C ILE A 15 14.90 -30.61 -13.13
N ALA A 16 13.78 -31.32 -12.91
CA ALA A 16 12.55 -30.70 -12.42
C ALA A 16 12.76 -30.04 -11.05
N LEU A 17 13.48 -30.69 -10.14
CA LEU A 17 13.86 -30.13 -8.84
C LEU A 17 14.73 -28.88 -9.00
N LEU A 18 15.72 -28.91 -9.89
CA LEU A 18 16.59 -27.76 -10.15
C LEU A 18 15.79 -26.56 -10.68
N VAL A 19 14.86 -26.78 -11.61
CA VAL A 19 13.98 -25.74 -12.14
C VAL A 19 13.10 -25.14 -11.04
N LEU A 20 12.56 -25.97 -10.14
CA LEU A 20 11.77 -25.49 -9.00
C LEU A 20 12.60 -24.64 -8.03
N LEU A 21 13.85 -25.02 -7.77
CA LEU A 21 14.75 -24.24 -6.90
C LEU A 21 15.12 -22.90 -7.52
N ILE A 22 15.40 -22.86 -8.82
CA ILE A 22 15.67 -21.61 -9.55
C ILE A 22 14.45 -20.70 -9.51
N TRP A 23 13.27 -21.25 -9.80
CA TRP A 23 12.01 -20.51 -9.76
C TRP A 23 11.71 -19.94 -8.37
N PHE A 24 11.91 -20.75 -7.31
CA PHE A 24 11.75 -20.29 -5.93
C PHE A 24 12.77 -19.21 -5.56
N GLY A 25 14.02 -19.34 -6.02
CA GLY A 25 15.06 -18.35 -5.82
C GLY A 25 14.73 -17.00 -6.47
N ILE A 26 14.26 -17.01 -7.71
CA ILE A 26 13.82 -15.80 -8.43
C ILE A 26 12.68 -15.11 -7.66
N ARG A 27 11.65 -15.87 -7.27
CA ARG A 27 10.50 -15.33 -6.52
C ARG A 27 10.93 -14.67 -5.20
N LYS A 28 11.86 -15.28 -4.47
CA LYS A 28 12.40 -14.70 -3.22
C LYS A 28 13.14 -13.38 -3.46
N ILE A 29 13.84 -13.26 -4.58
CA ILE A 29 14.51 -12.02 -4.97
C ILE A 29 13.48 -10.94 -5.32
N GLU A 30 12.42 -11.29 -6.04
CA GLU A 30 11.32 -10.37 -6.38
C GLU A 30 10.59 -9.87 -5.12
N ASP A 31 10.18 -10.77 -4.22
CA ASP A 31 9.54 -10.41 -2.94
C ASP A 31 10.45 -9.45 -2.13
N TYR A 32 11.75 -9.74 -2.08
CA TYR A 32 12.73 -8.88 -1.39
C TYR A 32 12.84 -7.50 -2.04
N ARG A 33 12.91 -7.43 -3.37
CA ARG A 33 12.98 -6.17 -4.11
C ARG A 33 11.73 -5.33 -3.89
N TYR A 34 10.55 -5.97 -3.89
CA TYR A 34 9.29 -5.30 -3.64
C TYR A 34 9.22 -4.70 -2.24
N ILE A 35 9.52 -5.50 -1.20
CA ILE A 35 9.54 -5.01 0.19
C ILE A 35 10.57 -3.88 0.34
N LYS A 36 11.74 -4.02 -0.28
CA LYS A 36 12.76 -2.97 -0.27
C LYS A 36 12.25 -1.68 -0.91
N ALA A 37 11.58 -1.75 -2.07
CA ALA A 37 11.02 -0.58 -2.74
C ALA A 37 9.92 0.10 -1.91
N GLN A 38 9.07 -0.66 -1.22
CA GLN A 38 8.07 -0.11 -0.31
C GLN A 38 8.70 0.57 0.92
N ASN A 39 9.78 0.00 1.47
CA ASN A 39 10.53 0.63 2.56
C ASN A 39 11.26 1.90 2.11
N GLU A 40 11.85 1.89 0.91
CA GLU A 40 12.46 3.09 0.31
C GLU A 40 11.42 4.18 0.07
N PHE A 41 10.23 3.80 -0.41
CA PHE A 41 9.09 4.72 -0.51
C PHE A 41 8.73 5.30 0.85
N LYS A 42 8.55 4.45 1.88
CA LYS A 42 8.21 4.87 3.25
C LYS A 42 9.23 5.88 3.78
N ASN A 43 10.52 5.57 3.65
CA ASN A 43 11.62 6.45 4.05
C ASN A 43 11.66 7.75 3.24
N SER A 44 11.30 7.73 1.95
CA SER A 44 11.20 8.94 1.13
C SER A 44 10.04 9.86 1.56
N MET A 45 9.03 9.28 2.19
CA MET A 45 7.82 9.95 2.66
C MET A 45 8.01 10.53 4.06
N SER A 46 8.69 9.81 4.96
CA SER A 46 9.07 10.32 6.28
C SER A 46 10.06 11.50 6.22
N ILE A 47 10.73 11.73 5.08
CA ILE A 47 11.55 12.92 4.85
C ILE A 47 10.69 14.15 4.47
N VAL A 48 9.42 13.95 4.08
CA VAL A 48 8.45 15.04 3.81
C VAL A 48 7.80 15.53 5.12
N GLU A 49 7.83 14.73 6.19
CA GLU A 49 7.77 15.23 7.56
C GLU A 49 9.08 16.00 7.84
N LEU A 50 9.09 17.27 7.46
CA LEU A 50 10.17 18.25 7.56
C LEU A 50 11.08 18.07 8.79
N ASP A 51 12.38 18.21 8.55
CA ASP A 51 13.36 18.91 9.41
C ASP A 51 12.75 19.50 10.69
N SER A 52 12.59 18.65 11.70
CA SER A 52 12.31 19.03 13.08
C SER A 52 12.61 17.82 13.93
N ASP A 53 13.28 18.07 15.04
CA ASP A 53 13.61 17.12 16.10
C ASP A 53 12.34 16.53 16.74
N LEU A 54 11.56 15.76 16.00
CA LEU A 54 10.37 15.05 16.47
C LEU A 54 10.71 13.55 16.49
N ASP A 55 11.05 13.09 17.69
CA ASP A 55 11.10 11.68 18.04
C ASP A 55 9.81 10.98 17.57
N GLU A 56 9.89 9.69 17.17
CA GLU A 56 8.81 8.82 16.64
C GLU A 56 7.49 8.82 17.46
N GLU A 57 7.44 9.47 18.61
CA GLU A 57 6.25 9.68 19.46
C GLU A 57 5.37 10.90 19.08
N ASN A 58 5.88 11.89 18.33
CA ASN A 58 5.22 13.18 18.10
C ASN A 58 4.64 13.34 16.67
N ILE A 59 3.59 12.57 16.36
CA ILE A 59 2.68 12.97 15.27
C ILE A 59 1.91 14.20 15.77
N ILE A 60 1.97 15.30 15.01
CA ILE A 60 1.21 16.52 15.32
C ILE A 60 -0.29 16.17 15.35
N PRO A 61 -0.99 16.36 16.48
CA PRO A 61 -2.43 16.12 16.58
C PRO A 61 -3.19 16.98 15.56
N ILE A 62 -4.28 16.45 14.98
CA ILE A 62 -5.12 17.20 14.01
C ILE A 62 -5.58 18.54 14.60
N GLU A 63 -5.95 18.55 15.88
CA GLU A 63 -6.40 19.74 16.60
C GLU A 63 -5.36 20.87 16.54
N GLU A 64 -4.07 20.53 16.61
CA GLU A 64 -2.97 21.50 16.50
C GLU A 64 -2.75 21.97 15.05
N VAL A 65 -3.01 21.11 14.06
CA VAL A 65 -2.98 21.48 12.64
C VAL A 65 -4.14 22.42 12.30
N GLU A 66 -5.35 22.11 12.73
CA GLU A 66 -6.56 22.91 12.46
C GLU A 66 -6.51 24.28 13.14
N GLU A 67 -5.91 24.39 14.32
CA GLU A 67 -5.73 25.66 15.03
C GLU A 67 -4.60 26.51 14.44
N ASN A 68 -3.66 25.91 13.71
CA ASN A 68 -2.52 26.58 13.11
C ASN A 68 -2.63 26.65 11.58
N LYS A 69 -3.28 27.71 11.10
CA LYS A 69 -3.46 27.96 9.66
C LYS A 69 -2.17 27.95 8.83
N GLU A 70 -1.04 28.41 9.39
CA GLU A 70 0.24 28.38 8.66
C GLU A 70 0.76 26.95 8.50
N LEU A 71 0.60 26.13 9.53
CA LEU A 71 0.96 24.71 9.50
C LEU A 71 0.05 23.92 8.57
N GLU A 72 -1.26 24.18 8.62
CA GLU A 72 -2.23 23.59 7.69
C GLU A 72 -1.85 23.90 6.24
N GLU A 73 -1.63 25.18 5.89
CA GLU A 73 -1.24 25.58 4.54
C GLU A 73 0.06 24.89 4.08
N LYS A 74 1.06 24.78 4.95
CA LYS A 74 2.32 24.06 4.66
C LYS A 74 2.10 22.58 4.38
N LEU A 75 1.29 21.90 5.20
CA LEU A 75 0.99 20.48 5.00
C LEU A 75 0.20 20.24 3.71
N GLN A 76 -0.74 21.13 3.40
CA GLN A 76 -1.48 21.10 2.14
C GLN A 76 -0.56 21.24 0.92
N GLU A 77 0.39 22.20 0.95
CA GLU A 77 1.35 22.39 -0.13
C GLU A 77 2.34 21.22 -0.25
N ALA A 78 2.86 20.72 0.87
CA ALA A 78 3.77 19.58 0.89
C ALA A 78 3.10 18.31 0.32
N ALA A 79 1.84 18.05 0.68
CA ALA A 79 1.06 16.94 0.16
C ALA A 79 0.91 17.02 -1.37
N LYS A 80 0.55 18.19 -1.90
CA LYS A 80 0.42 18.42 -3.35
C LYS A 80 1.73 18.17 -4.07
N ALA A 81 2.80 18.83 -3.61
CA ALA A 81 4.12 18.72 -4.22
C ALA A 81 4.60 17.27 -4.26
N LYS A 82 4.38 16.51 -3.17
CA LYS A 82 4.81 15.12 -3.10
C LYS A 82 4.04 14.21 -4.07
N VAL A 83 2.73 14.36 -4.14
CA VAL A 83 1.91 13.59 -5.09
C VAL A 83 2.23 13.97 -6.53
N GLU A 84 2.50 15.25 -6.82
CA GLU A 84 2.93 15.70 -8.14
C GLU A 84 4.28 15.12 -8.56
N GLU A 85 5.26 15.10 -7.65
CA GLU A 85 6.57 14.46 -7.87
C GLU A 85 6.40 12.98 -8.25
N LEU A 86 5.68 12.22 -7.42
CA LEU A 86 5.46 10.80 -7.64
C LEU A 86 4.70 10.51 -8.93
N LYS A 87 3.71 11.35 -9.26
CA LYS A 87 2.91 11.21 -10.47
C LYS A 87 3.71 11.50 -11.74
N ALA A 88 4.74 12.34 -11.67
CA ALA A 88 5.64 12.58 -12.80
C ALA A 88 6.44 11.33 -13.17
N GLU A 89 6.81 10.51 -12.18
CA GLU A 89 7.50 9.24 -12.39
C GLU A 89 6.54 8.08 -12.68
N TYR A 90 5.41 8.04 -11.96
CA TYR A 90 4.40 6.98 -12.02
C TYR A 90 3.01 7.58 -12.27
N PRO A 91 2.58 7.74 -13.55
CA PRO A 91 1.32 8.43 -13.89
C PRO A 91 0.04 7.80 -13.31
N SER A 92 0.09 6.54 -12.91
CA SER A 92 -1.00 5.80 -12.28
C SER A 92 -1.27 6.22 -10.83
N ILE A 93 -0.31 6.89 -10.16
CA ILE A 93 -0.48 7.35 -8.78
C ILE A 93 -1.51 8.49 -8.72
N VAL A 94 -2.47 8.33 -7.84
CA VAL A 94 -3.55 9.29 -7.55
C VAL A 94 -3.48 9.86 -6.13
N GLY A 95 -2.72 9.23 -5.24
CA GLY A 95 -2.49 9.73 -3.89
C GLY A 95 -1.56 8.84 -3.09
N ILE A 96 -1.48 9.10 -1.78
CA ILE A 96 -0.74 8.29 -0.80
C ILE A 96 -1.66 8.05 0.38
N ILE A 97 -1.74 6.82 0.89
CA ILE A 97 -2.43 6.50 2.14
C ILE A 97 -1.42 6.36 3.27
N GLU A 98 -1.78 6.95 4.40
CA GLU A 98 -1.05 6.82 5.66
C GLU A 98 -2.03 6.53 6.80
N ILE A 99 -1.65 5.61 7.69
CA ILE A 99 -2.24 5.51 9.02
C ILE A 99 -1.11 5.78 10.02
N PRO A 100 -1.13 6.91 10.73
CA PRO A 100 -0.04 7.29 11.62
C PRO A 100 0.22 6.24 12.71
N LYS A 101 1.49 6.07 13.13
CA LYS A 101 1.95 5.02 14.07
C LYS A 101 1.69 3.58 13.58
N THR A 102 1.63 3.36 12.27
CA THR A 102 1.54 2.04 11.65
C THR A 102 2.54 1.90 10.50
N GLU A 103 2.62 0.72 9.90
CA GLU A 103 3.38 0.46 8.67
C GLU A 103 2.60 0.82 7.40
N ILE A 104 1.34 1.27 7.52
CA ILE A 104 0.53 1.68 6.37
C ILE A 104 1.01 3.03 5.88
N LEU A 105 1.87 2.97 4.86
CA LEU A 105 2.36 4.11 4.11
C LEU A 105 2.61 3.70 2.66
N TYR A 106 1.59 3.88 1.81
CA TYR A 106 1.61 3.30 0.46
C TYR A 106 1.12 4.30 -0.59
N PRO A 107 1.70 4.26 -1.81
CA PRO A 107 1.11 4.97 -2.93
C PRO A 107 -0.25 4.35 -3.26
N ILE A 108 -1.21 5.19 -3.62
CA ILE A 108 -2.51 4.76 -4.14
C ILE A 108 -2.47 4.94 -5.66
N VAL A 109 -2.59 3.84 -6.39
CA VAL A 109 -2.70 3.86 -7.86
C VAL A 109 -4.16 3.76 -8.31
N GLN A 110 -4.44 4.11 -9.55
CA GLN A 110 -5.77 3.92 -10.13
C GLN A 110 -5.65 3.38 -11.56
N GLY A 111 -6.37 2.28 -11.82
CA GLY A 111 -6.47 1.66 -13.13
C GLY A 111 -7.80 1.96 -13.83
N ASN A 112 -7.95 1.43 -15.04
CA ASN A 112 -9.22 1.48 -15.78
C ASN A 112 -10.26 0.47 -15.25
N ASP A 113 -9.82 -0.49 -14.44
CA ASP A 113 -10.62 -1.53 -13.80
C ASP A 113 -10.12 -1.79 -12.37
N ASN A 114 -10.85 -2.65 -11.64
CA ASN A 114 -10.52 -3.07 -10.28
C ASN A 114 -9.78 -4.42 -10.24
N GLN A 115 -9.12 -4.82 -11.34
CA GLN A 115 -8.45 -6.11 -11.46
C GLN A 115 -6.95 -5.98 -11.69
N PHE A 116 -6.52 -5.03 -12.51
CA PHE A 116 -5.11 -4.89 -12.91
C PHE A 116 -4.15 -4.78 -11.71
N TYR A 117 -4.42 -3.89 -10.76
CA TYR A 117 -3.56 -3.68 -9.60
C TYR A 117 -3.74 -4.71 -8.48
N LEU A 118 -4.56 -5.75 -8.68
CA LEU A 118 -4.56 -6.91 -7.78
C LEU A 118 -3.25 -7.68 -7.87
N ASP A 119 -2.59 -7.71 -9.02
CA ASP A 119 -1.35 -8.46 -9.23
C ASP A 119 -0.31 -7.67 -10.02
N HIS A 120 -0.39 -6.34 -10.00
CA HIS A 120 0.59 -5.44 -10.58
C HIS A 120 0.99 -4.34 -9.58
N ASP A 121 2.25 -3.92 -9.62
CA ASP A 121 2.79 -2.80 -8.82
C ASP A 121 2.56 -1.44 -9.51
N LYS A 122 2.96 -0.33 -8.87
CA LYS A 122 2.88 1.03 -9.45
C LYS A 122 3.60 1.21 -10.80
N GLU A 123 4.59 0.39 -11.11
CA GLU A 123 5.30 0.38 -12.40
C GLU A 123 4.52 -0.36 -13.49
N GLY A 124 3.47 -1.09 -13.12
CA GLY A 124 2.71 -1.97 -14.00
C GLY A 124 3.39 -3.30 -14.23
N ASN A 125 4.36 -3.69 -13.39
CA ASN A 125 4.98 -5.01 -13.42
C ASN A 125 4.15 -5.99 -12.60
N TYR A 126 4.09 -7.25 -13.03
CA TYR A 126 3.43 -8.30 -12.26
C TYR A 126 4.08 -8.46 -10.88
N HIS A 127 3.26 -8.41 -9.83
CA HIS A 127 3.67 -8.72 -8.47
C HIS A 127 2.51 -9.33 -7.68
N ALA A 128 2.75 -10.46 -7.02
CA ALA A 128 1.68 -11.21 -6.35
C ALA A 128 1.02 -10.48 -5.16
N PHE A 129 1.64 -9.42 -4.63
CA PHE A 129 1.05 -8.58 -3.58
C PHE A 129 0.30 -7.36 -4.13
N GLY A 130 0.32 -7.14 -5.46
CA GLY A 130 -0.29 -6.00 -6.12
C GLY A 130 0.24 -4.66 -5.59
N GLU A 131 -0.63 -3.65 -5.66
CA GLU A 131 -0.43 -2.32 -5.08
C GLU A 131 -1.71 -1.91 -4.33
N VAL A 132 -1.63 -0.87 -3.49
CA VAL A 132 -2.84 -0.21 -2.97
C VAL A 132 -3.49 0.58 -4.10
N PHE A 133 -4.78 0.39 -4.37
CA PHE A 133 -5.45 1.03 -5.49
C PHE A 133 -6.84 1.57 -5.18
N LEU A 134 -7.19 2.69 -5.83
CA LEU A 134 -8.52 3.31 -5.78
C LEU A 134 -9.47 2.61 -6.77
N ASP A 135 -10.74 2.47 -6.40
CA ASP A 135 -11.79 1.98 -7.31
C ASP A 135 -11.80 2.78 -8.62
N SER A 136 -11.83 2.09 -9.77
CA SER A 136 -11.78 2.72 -11.09
C SER A 136 -12.97 3.63 -11.39
N ARG A 137 -14.06 3.52 -10.62
CA ARG A 137 -15.24 4.39 -10.73
C ARG A 137 -15.12 5.69 -9.93
N ASN A 138 -14.15 5.78 -9.02
CA ASN A 138 -13.95 7.00 -8.22
C ASN A 138 -13.21 8.08 -9.00
N THR A 139 -13.49 9.33 -8.62
CA THR A 139 -12.70 10.50 -8.99
C THR A 139 -11.36 10.43 -8.25
N SER A 140 -10.26 10.53 -9.01
CA SER A 140 -8.88 10.46 -8.50
C SER A 140 -8.52 11.52 -7.45
N SER A 141 -9.32 12.57 -7.34
CA SER A 141 -9.15 13.62 -6.35
C SER A 141 -9.84 13.36 -5.01
N PHE A 142 -10.46 12.18 -4.82
CA PHE A 142 -11.16 11.81 -3.58
C PHE A 142 -12.23 12.84 -3.19
N THR A 143 -13.04 13.25 -4.17
CA THR A 143 -14.16 14.20 -3.98
C THR A 143 -15.53 13.52 -4.02
N ASP A 144 -15.56 12.21 -4.31
CA ASP A 144 -16.80 11.43 -4.25
C ASP A 144 -17.29 11.30 -2.81
N LYS A 145 -18.59 11.03 -2.65
CA LYS A 145 -19.18 10.75 -1.34
C LYS A 145 -18.62 9.48 -0.68
N ASN A 146 -18.14 8.53 -1.49
CA ASN A 146 -17.56 7.28 -1.03
C ASN A 146 -16.42 6.87 -1.98
N SER A 147 -15.18 7.04 -1.52
CA SER A 147 -13.98 6.54 -2.17
C SER A 147 -13.55 5.22 -1.56
N VAL A 148 -13.37 4.20 -2.40
CA VAL A 148 -13.05 2.84 -1.95
C VAL A 148 -11.63 2.51 -2.37
N VAL A 149 -10.78 2.25 -1.38
CA VAL A 149 -9.37 1.90 -1.57
C VAL A 149 -9.19 0.42 -1.22
N TYR A 150 -8.55 -0.32 -2.12
CA TYR A 150 -8.26 -1.74 -1.99
C TYR A 150 -6.78 -1.96 -1.74
N GLY A 151 -6.46 -3.04 -1.05
CA GLY A 151 -5.09 -3.50 -0.83
C GLY A 151 -5.09 -4.92 -0.32
N HIS A 152 -4.04 -5.67 -0.63
CA HIS A 152 -3.92 -7.06 -0.20
C HIS A 152 -3.71 -7.20 1.30
N ASN A 153 -4.27 -8.28 1.85
CA ASN A 153 -3.97 -8.74 3.20
C ASN A 153 -2.86 -9.80 3.16
N VAL A 154 -1.60 -9.34 3.05
CA VAL A 154 -0.44 -10.22 2.87
C VAL A 154 0.07 -10.76 4.21
N ARG A 155 -0.42 -11.94 4.62
CA ARG A 155 -0.05 -12.55 5.92
C ARG A 155 1.43 -12.91 6.06
N SER A 156 2.08 -13.36 4.99
CA SER A 156 3.46 -13.87 5.04
C SER A 156 4.51 -12.79 5.28
N ALA A 157 4.22 -11.57 4.83
CA ALA A 157 5.13 -10.42 4.93
C ALA A 157 4.59 -9.30 5.82
N LYS A 158 3.36 -9.43 6.37
CA LYS A 158 2.69 -8.43 7.21
C LYS A 158 2.74 -7.02 6.61
N THR A 159 2.38 -6.92 5.34
CA THR A 159 2.51 -5.69 4.55
C THR A 159 1.20 -5.36 3.85
N ILE A 160 1.14 -4.18 3.22
CA ILE A 160 -0.04 -3.62 2.57
C ILE A 160 -1.14 -3.41 3.61
N PHE A 161 -2.29 -4.06 3.47
CA PHE A 161 -3.45 -3.86 4.34
C PHE A 161 -3.58 -4.97 5.39
N ASN A 162 -2.53 -5.78 5.59
CA ASN A 162 -2.53 -6.76 6.68
C ASN A 162 -2.75 -6.11 8.06
N GLU A 163 -2.18 -4.92 8.26
CA GLU A 163 -2.25 -4.19 9.52
C GLU A 163 -3.66 -3.67 9.86
N LEU A 164 -4.55 -3.56 8.86
CA LEU A 164 -5.95 -3.22 9.12
C LEU A 164 -6.66 -4.26 10.01
N LEU A 165 -6.13 -5.48 10.10
CA LEU A 165 -6.65 -6.49 11.04
C LEU A 165 -6.46 -6.09 12.52
N GLN A 166 -5.53 -5.17 12.84
CA GLN A 166 -5.33 -4.70 14.20
C GLN A 166 -6.53 -3.91 14.74
N TYR A 167 -7.34 -3.30 13.87
CA TYR A 167 -8.58 -2.63 14.24
C TYR A 167 -9.65 -3.55 14.83
N GLU A 168 -9.49 -4.87 14.78
CA GLU A 168 -10.33 -5.81 15.56
C GLU A 168 -10.11 -5.68 17.07
N ASN A 169 -8.98 -5.09 17.49
CA ASN A 169 -8.69 -4.79 18.88
C ASN A 169 -9.20 -3.38 19.24
N GLU A 170 -9.98 -3.28 20.31
CA GLU A 170 -10.62 -2.03 20.75
C GLU A 170 -9.61 -0.95 21.17
N ASP A 171 -8.51 -1.32 21.82
CA ASP A 171 -7.47 -0.37 22.21
C ASP A 171 -6.77 0.20 20.97
N PHE A 172 -6.45 -0.65 19.99
CA PHE A 172 -5.88 -0.19 18.72
C PHE A 172 -6.85 0.75 17.98
N PHE A 173 -8.12 0.35 17.86
CA PHE A 173 -9.15 1.19 17.24
C PHE A 173 -9.25 2.57 17.90
N ASN A 174 -9.25 2.62 19.23
CA ASN A 174 -9.37 3.89 19.96
C ASN A 174 -8.14 4.79 19.84
N ASN A 175 -6.95 4.21 19.62
CA ASN A 175 -5.69 4.97 19.54
C ASN A 175 -5.25 5.29 18.10
N HIS A 176 -5.83 4.67 17.07
CA HIS A 176 -5.44 4.83 15.66
C HIS A 176 -6.63 5.21 14.76
N LYS A 177 -7.42 6.21 15.15
CA LYS A 177 -8.62 6.61 14.39
C LYS A 177 -8.35 7.41 13.12
N GLU A 178 -7.12 7.84 12.90
CA GLU A 178 -6.79 8.76 11.82
C GLU A 178 -6.28 8.04 10.58
N ILE A 179 -6.82 8.40 9.41
CA ILE A 179 -6.29 8.03 8.10
C ILE A 179 -6.00 9.31 7.33
N ARG A 180 -4.78 9.45 6.82
CA ARG A 180 -4.35 10.57 5.97
C ARG A 180 -4.27 10.12 4.52
N ILE A 181 -4.85 10.91 3.62
CA ILE A 181 -4.76 10.74 2.18
C ILE A 181 -4.13 11.98 1.58
N TYR A 182 -2.92 11.85 1.05
CA TYR A 182 -2.23 12.90 0.32
C TYR A 182 -2.72 12.88 -1.13
N THR A 183 -3.18 14.01 -1.65
CA THR A 183 -3.73 14.12 -3.01
C THR A 183 -3.15 15.33 -3.74
N GLN A 184 -3.38 15.42 -5.05
CA GLN A 184 -3.08 16.64 -5.83
C GLN A 184 -3.93 17.86 -5.40
N GLU A 185 -5.03 17.65 -4.67
CA GLU A 185 -5.81 18.74 -4.08
C GLU A 185 -5.30 19.13 -2.68
N GLY A 186 -4.38 18.35 -2.11
CA GLY A 186 -3.84 18.53 -0.76
C GLY A 186 -4.09 17.34 0.15
N LEU A 187 -3.82 17.53 1.44
CA LEU A 187 -3.99 16.53 2.49
C LEU A 187 -5.47 16.44 2.88
N LYS A 188 -6.01 15.22 2.89
CA LYS A 188 -7.35 14.89 3.39
C LYS A 188 -7.21 13.95 4.58
N THR A 189 -7.86 14.29 5.69
CA THR A 189 -7.85 13.49 6.91
C THR A 189 -9.23 12.88 7.15
N TYR A 190 -9.25 11.60 7.53
CA TYR A 190 -10.47 10.83 7.77
C TYR A 190 -10.42 10.19 9.15
N GLU A 191 -11.58 10.11 9.81
CA GLU A 191 -11.76 9.39 11.05
C GLU A 191 -12.35 7.99 10.78
N VAL A 192 -11.74 6.96 11.36
CA VAL A 192 -12.27 5.60 11.37
C VAL A 192 -13.47 5.54 12.31
N ILE A 193 -14.66 5.44 11.72
CA ILE A 193 -15.92 5.37 12.47
C ILE A 193 -16.43 3.92 12.66
N SER A 194 -15.97 2.97 11.87
CA SER A 194 -16.49 1.60 11.86
C SER A 194 -15.51 0.60 11.24
N VAL A 195 -15.45 -0.60 11.80
CA VAL A 195 -14.68 -1.74 11.30
C VAL A 195 -15.55 -3.00 11.42
N PHE A 196 -15.63 -3.79 10.36
CA PHE A 196 -16.36 -5.05 10.35
C PHE A 196 -15.81 -6.00 9.29
N LYS A 197 -16.06 -7.30 9.47
CA LYS A 197 -15.76 -8.33 8.46
C LYS A 197 -16.92 -8.42 7.49
N ALA A 198 -16.62 -8.25 6.21
CA ALA A 198 -17.56 -8.43 5.11
C ALA A 198 -17.27 -9.70 4.33
N LYS A 199 -18.27 -10.22 3.62
CA LYS A 199 -18.04 -11.27 2.61
C LYS A 199 -17.50 -10.64 1.32
N PRO A 200 -16.68 -11.36 0.53
CA PRO A 200 -16.15 -10.83 -0.73
C PRO A 200 -17.23 -10.39 -1.72
N GLU A 201 -18.42 -10.99 -1.65
CA GLU A 201 -19.54 -10.71 -2.55
C GLU A 201 -20.52 -9.67 -2.01
N GLU A 202 -20.29 -9.12 -0.81
CA GLU A 202 -21.20 -8.14 -0.23
C GLU A 202 -21.17 -6.83 -1.03
N PRO A 203 -22.35 -6.31 -1.41
CA PRO A 203 -22.42 -5.04 -2.13
C PRO A 203 -22.03 -3.90 -1.18
N TYR A 204 -20.98 -3.17 -1.55
CA TYR A 204 -20.51 -1.97 -0.84
C TYR A 204 -20.80 -0.67 -1.62
N ARG A 205 -21.38 -0.79 -2.82
CA ARG A 205 -21.90 0.32 -3.62
C ARG A 205 -23.28 -0.06 -4.17
N GLU A 206 -24.25 0.83 -3.95
CA GLU A 206 -25.59 0.79 -4.55
C GLU A 206 -25.64 1.54 -5.89
#